data_AF-A0AAU8RS74-F1
#
_entry.id   AF-A0AAU8RS74-F1
#
_cell.length_a   1.000
_cell.length_b   1.000
_cell.length_c   1.000
_cell.angle_alpha   90.00
_cell.angle_beta   90.00
_cell.angle_gamma   90.00
#
_symmetry.space_group_name_H-M   'P 1'
#
loop_
_entity.id
_entity.type
_entity.pdbx_description
1 polymer ?
#
loop_
_entity_poly.entity_id
_entity_poly.type
_entity_poly.pdbx_seq_one_letter_code
_entity_poly.pdbx_strand_id
1 'polypeptide(L)'
;MDNDTPKSNKLNVVRAASRFGHADAELVQMKPQLPMRTALTEASSIMGCITEITRKAIDRPGDRKVMMQATFYLAGMAKALIDGQLLQMRQAREGEREP
;
A
#
# COMPACT_ATOMS: atom_id res chain seq x y z
N MET A 1 -18.75 -21.31 -23.05
CA MET A 1 -19.01 -19.86 -22.92
C MET A 1 -18.66 -19.50 -21.51
N ASP A 2 -17.43 -19.03 -21.33
CA ASP A 2 -16.84 -18.63 -20.06
C ASP A 2 -17.52 -17.37 -19.54
N ASN A 3 -18.12 -17.47 -18.36
CA ASN A 3 -18.69 -16.34 -17.63
C ASN A 3 -17.80 -16.04 -16.41
N ASP A 4 -16.56 -15.64 -16.66
CA ASP A 4 -15.68 -15.10 -15.62
C ASP A 4 -16.01 -13.63 -15.37
N THR A 5 -17.00 -13.40 -14.53
CA THR A 5 -17.24 -12.07 -13.93
C THR A 5 -16.31 -11.92 -12.72
N PRO A 6 -15.42 -10.91 -12.65
CA PRO A 6 -14.58 -10.71 -11.48
C PRO A 6 -15.44 -10.30 -10.29
N LYS A 7 -15.54 -11.16 -9.28
CA LYS A 7 -16.24 -10.86 -8.02
C LYS A 7 -15.45 -9.84 -7.20
N SER A 8 -16.07 -8.67 -6.98
CA SER A 8 -15.83 -7.72 -5.89
C SER A 8 -14.38 -7.27 -5.65
N ASN A 9 -14.01 -6.15 -6.27
CA ASN A 9 -12.74 -5.43 -6.15
C ASN A 9 -12.60 -4.64 -4.83
N LYS A 10 -12.91 -5.25 -3.68
CA LYS A 10 -12.76 -4.59 -2.37
C LYS A 10 -11.32 -4.75 -1.88
N LEU A 11 -10.60 -3.64 -1.84
CA LEU A 11 -9.33 -3.51 -1.12
C LEU A 11 -9.55 -3.91 0.36
N ASN A 12 -9.08 -5.10 0.73
CA ASN A 12 -9.13 -5.56 2.11
C ASN A 12 -7.87 -5.10 2.83
N VAL A 13 -7.96 -3.95 3.51
CA VAL A 13 -6.92 -3.54 4.48
C VAL A 13 -7.01 -4.49 5.67
N VAL A 14 -6.07 -5.44 5.79
CA VAL A 14 -6.19 -6.55 6.76
C VAL A 14 -5.76 -6.14 8.17
N ARG A 15 -4.88 -5.14 8.32
CA ARG A 15 -4.48 -4.62 9.65
C ARG A 15 -3.80 -3.25 9.51
N ALA A 16 -4.26 -2.26 10.26
CA ALA A 16 -3.49 -1.04 10.54
C ALA A 16 -2.78 -1.22 11.90
N ALA A 17 -1.47 -1.46 11.90
CA ALA A 17 -0.71 -1.74 13.10
C ALA A 17 -0.40 -0.45 13.87
N SER A 18 -1.38 0.14 14.54
CA SER A 18 -1.16 1.37 15.34
C SER A 18 -1.62 1.30 16.79
N ARG A 19 -1.87 0.11 17.35
CA ARG A 19 -2.16 -0.01 18.80
C ARG A 19 -1.15 -0.80 19.63
N PHE A 20 -0.34 -1.71 19.06
CA PHE A 20 0.55 -2.58 19.84
C PHE A 20 1.84 -3.06 19.11
N GLY A 21 2.23 -2.46 17.98
CA GLY A 21 3.39 -2.92 17.18
C GLY A 21 4.68 -2.18 17.51
N HIS A 22 5.82 -2.88 17.48
CA HIS A 22 7.16 -2.27 17.54
C HIS A 22 7.37 -1.31 16.36
N ALA A 23 8.35 -0.40 16.44
CA ALA A 23 8.62 0.61 15.40
C ALA A 23 8.86 0.02 13.98
N ASP A 24 9.28 -1.25 13.91
CA ASP A 24 9.50 -2.01 12.66
C ASP A 24 8.29 -2.84 12.19
N ALA A 25 7.16 -2.81 12.91
CA ALA A 25 5.96 -3.50 12.48
C ALA A 25 5.37 -2.81 11.25
N GLU A 26 5.25 -3.52 10.13
CA GLU A 26 4.60 -3.00 8.92
C GLU A 26 3.21 -2.46 9.27
N LEU A 27 3.04 -1.14 9.10
CA LEU A 27 1.81 -0.42 9.45
C LEU A 27 0.60 -0.98 8.75
N VAL A 28 0.78 -1.52 7.54
CA VAL A 28 -0.27 -2.09 6.72
C VAL A 28 0.25 -3.36 6.07
N GLN A 29 -0.49 -4.45 6.22
CA GLN A 29 -0.26 -5.68 5.48
C GLN A 29 -1.38 -5.85 4.46
N MET A 30 -1.04 -5.99 3.19
CA MET A 30 -2.00 -6.24 2.13
C MET A 30 -2.00 -7.70 1.68
N LYS A 31 -3.18 -8.20 1.35
CA LYS A 31 -3.30 -9.49 0.66
C LYS A 31 -2.97 -9.32 -0.81
N PRO A 32 -2.12 -10.18 -1.37
CA PRO A 32 -1.55 -10.05 -2.71
C PRO A 32 -2.54 -10.45 -3.83
N GLN A 33 -3.66 -9.73 -3.98
CA GLN A 33 -4.71 -10.10 -4.94
C GLN A 33 -5.12 -8.96 -5.88
N LEU A 34 -4.48 -7.79 -5.80
CA LEU A 34 -4.79 -6.68 -6.69
C LEU A 34 -4.07 -6.84 -8.03
N PRO A 35 -4.75 -6.62 -9.18
CA PRO A 35 -4.09 -6.52 -10.47
C PRO A 35 -2.99 -5.46 -10.45
N MET A 36 -1.85 -5.74 -11.09
CA MET A 36 -0.65 -4.89 -11.07
C MET A 36 -0.94 -3.44 -11.48
N ARG A 37 -1.74 -3.23 -12.54
CA ARG A 37 -2.16 -1.89 -12.98
C ARG A 37 -2.89 -1.14 -11.85
N THR A 38 -3.82 -1.80 -11.17
CA THR A 38 -4.56 -1.22 -10.05
C THR A 38 -3.62 -0.88 -8.90
N ALA A 39 -2.73 -1.80 -8.51
CA ALA A 39 -1.77 -1.56 -7.44
C ALA A 39 -0.86 -0.35 -7.73
N LEU A 40 -0.39 -0.21 -8.97
CA LEU A 40 0.42 0.93 -9.40
C LEU A 40 -0.37 2.24 -9.43
N THR A 41 -1.62 2.22 -9.90
CA THR A 41 -2.50 3.40 -9.89
C THR A 41 -2.78 3.89 -8.48
N GLU A 42 -3.11 2.97 -7.55
CA GLU A 42 -3.37 3.32 -6.15
C GLU A 42 -2.10 3.82 -5.45
N ALA A 43 -0.98 3.12 -5.61
CA ALA A 43 0.30 3.55 -5.03
C ALA A 43 0.73 4.94 -5.55
N SER A 44 0.57 5.18 -6.86
CA SER A 44 0.85 6.48 -7.48
C SER A 44 -0.02 7.60 -6.89
N SER A 45 -1.32 7.34 -6.70
CA SER A 45 -2.25 8.31 -6.13
C SER A 45 -1.88 8.66 -4.69
N ILE A 46 -1.54 7.65 -3.87
CA ILE A 46 -1.09 7.84 -2.48
C ILE A 46 0.22 8.65 -2.44
N MET A 47 1.18 8.33 -3.31
CA MET A 47 2.44 9.10 -3.40
C MET A 47 2.20 10.56 -3.80
N GLY A 48 1.25 10.83 -4.70
CA GLY A 48 0.83 12.20 -5.02
C GLY A 48 0.31 12.96 -3.81
N CYS A 49 -0.54 12.33 -2.99
CA CYS A 49 -1.01 12.90 -1.73
C CYS A 49 0.15 13.17 -0.75
N ILE A 50 1.09 12.24 -0.63
CA ILE A 50 2.28 12.41 0.22
C ILE A 50 3.08 13.64 -0.21
N THR A 51 3.33 13.81 -1.51
CA THR A 51 4.05 14.98 -2.03
C THR A 51 3.33 16.29 -1.69
N GLU A 52 2.01 16.33 -1.83
CA GLU A 52 1.25 17.54 -1.52
C GLU A 52 1.25 17.87 -0.02
N ILE A 53 1.05 16.87 0.83
CA ILE A 53 1.03 17.02 2.29
C ILE A 53 2.40 17.44 2.81
N THR A 54 3.47 16.79 2.35
CA THR A 54 4.84 17.13 2.75
C THR A 54 5.21 18.55 2.34
N ARG A 55 4.82 18.99 1.14
CA ARG A 55 5.00 20.38 0.71
C ARG A 55 4.25 21.36 1.61
N LYS A 56 2.97 21.10 1.91
CA LYS A 56 2.18 21.95 2.83
C LYS A 56 2.78 22.02 4.24
N ALA A 57 3.38 20.92 4.73
CA ALA A 57 4.00 20.88 6.04
C ALA A 57 5.24 21.79 6.13
N ILE A 58 5.99 21.95 5.04
CA ILE A 58 7.13 22.90 4.99
C ILE A 58 6.62 24.32 5.27
N ASP A 59 5.54 24.72 4.60
CA ASP A 59 5.02 26.08 4.64
C ASP A 59 4.09 26.36 5.85
N ARG A 60 3.60 25.32 6.54
CA ARG A 60 2.66 25.45 7.67
C ARG A 60 3.21 24.84 8.97
N PRO A 61 4.02 25.61 9.73
CA PRO A 61 4.65 25.12 10.97
C PRO A 61 3.69 24.56 12.01
N GLY A 62 2.49 25.14 12.13
CA GLY A 62 1.47 24.69 13.10
C GLY A 62 0.91 23.29 12.82
N ASP A 63 0.89 22.87 11.55
CA ASP A 63 0.27 21.60 11.14
C ASP A 63 1.29 20.46 10.95
N ARG A 64 2.60 20.77 11.05
CA ARG A 64 3.71 19.83 10.72
C ARG A 64 3.59 18.48 11.39
N LYS A 65 3.24 18.44 12.67
CA LYS A 65 3.15 17.18 13.44
C LYS A 65 2.06 16.27 12.86
N VAL A 66 0.88 16.82 12.60
CA VAL A 66 -0.26 16.07 12.05
C VAL A 66 0.03 15.66 10.60
N MET A 67 0.59 16.56 9.80
CA MET A 67 0.95 16.26 8.40
C MET A 67 2.07 15.20 8.29
N MET A 68 3.03 15.21 9.22
CA MET A 68 4.07 14.19 9.31
C MET A 68 3.48 12.82 9.65
N GLN A 69 2.55 12.76 10.61
CA GLN A 69 1.84 11.52 10.95
C GLN A 69 1.03 10.99 9.76
N ALA A 70 0.29 11.86 9.07
CA ALA A 70 -0.45 11.48 7.87
C ALA A 70 0.48 10.94 6.79
N THR A 71 1.62 11.60 6.55
CA THR A 71 2.66 11.16 5.62
C THR A 71 3.17 9.77 5.97
N PHE A 72 3.48 9.51 7.23
CA PHE A 72 3.96 8.21 7.71
C PHE A 72 2.97 7.07 7.41
N TYR A 73 1.68 7.26 7.71
CA TYR A 73 0.67 6.25 7.44
C TYR A 73 0.46 6.00 5.94
N LEU A 74 0.38 7.07 5.15
CA LEU A 74 0.22 6.97 3.70
C LEU A 74 1.43 6.28 3.04
N ALA A 75 2.65 6.61 3.49
CA ALA A 75 3.87 5.96 3.01
C ALA A 75 3.86 4.45 3.31
N GLY A 76 3.41 4.06 4.51
CA GLY A 76 3.22 2.66 4.88
C GLY A 76 2.22 1.94 3.96
N MET A 77 1.10 2.57 3.60
CA MET A 77 0.12 2.02 2.67
C MET A 77 0.69 1.84 1.25
N ALA A 78 1.38 2.85 0.72
CA ALA A 78 2.01 2.77 -0.60
C ALA A 78 3.07 1.68 -0.65
N LYS A 79 3.92 1.58 0.39
CA LYS A 79 4.91 0.49 0.52
C LYS A 79 4.24 -0.88 0.53
N ALA A 80 3.21 -1.06 1.36
CA ALA A 80 2.48 -2.33 1.47
C ALA A 80 1.85 -2.79 0.13
N LEU A 81 1.36 -1.84 -0.68
CA LEU A 81 0.86 -2.12 -2.02
C LEU A 81 1.96 -2.68 -2.92
N ILE A 82 3.13 -2.05 -2.95
CA ILE A 82 4.26 -2.46 -3.78
C ILE A 82 4.85 -3.80 -3.28
N ASP A 83 5.07 -3.95 -1.98
CA ASP A 83 5.59 -5.17 -1.38
C ASP A 83 4.68 -6.37 -1.66
N GLY A 84 3.36 -6.17 -1.59
CA GLY A 84 2.38 -7.19 -1.95
C GLY A 84 2.44 -7.63 -3.42
N GLN A 85 2.85 -6.75 -4.35
CA GLN A 85 3.07 -7.12 -5.75
C GLN A 85 4.42 -7.84 -5.93
N LEU A 86 5.48 -7.37 -5.27
CA LEU A 86 6.80 -8.00 -5.34
C LEU A 86 6.77 -9.44 -4.80
N LEU A 87 6.00 -9.69 -3.74
CA LEU A 87 5.81 -11.03 -3.19
C LEU A 87 5.13 -11.97 -4.20
N GLN A 88 4.09 -11.51 -4.92
CA GLN A 88 3.46 -12.31 -5.98
C GLN A 88 4.43 -12.64 -7.10
N MET A 89 5.23 -11.67 -7.53
CA MET A 89 6.21 -11.87 -8.59
C MET A 89 7.28 -12.91 -8.20
N ARG A 90 7.65 -12.97 -6.91
CA ARG A 90 8.54 -14.02 -6.40
C ARG A 90 7.86 -15.39 -6.40
N GLN A 91 6.63 -15.47 -5.90
CA GLN A 91 5.85 -16.71 -5.85
C GLN A 91 5.55 -17.29 -7.25
N ALA A 92 5.22 -16.44 -8.22
CA ALA A 92 5.00 -16.86 -9.60
C ALA A 92 6.26 -17.49 -10.23
N ARG A 93 7.43 -16.91 -9.97
CA ARG A 93 8.72 -17.46 -10.45
C ARG A 93 9.11 -18.78 -9.80
N GLU A 94 8.67 -19.02 -8.56
CA GLU A 94 8.91 -20.26 -7.83
C GLU A 94 7.94 -21.37 -8.27
N GLY A 95 6.68 -21.03 -8.55
CA GLY A 95 5.67 -21.97 -9.08
C GLY A 95 5.94 -22.44 -10.51
N GLU A 96 6.63 -21.64 -11.33
CA GLU A 96 7.08 -22.05 -12.67
C GLU A 96 8.29 -23.02 -12.65
N ARG A 97 8.89 -23.25 -11.48
CA ARG A 97 10.07 -24.12 -11.31
C ARG A 97 9.75 -25.51 -10.77
N GLU A 98 8.51 -25.80 -10.37
CA GLU A 98 8.09 -27.15 -10.00
C GLU A 98 7.54 -27.90 -11.24
N PRO A 99 8.03 -29.13 -11.52
CA PRO A 99 7.73 -29.91 -12.73
C PRO A 99 6.36 -30.60 -12.72
#